data_AF-A0A358D4Q6-F1
#
_entry.id   AF-A0A358D4Q6-F1
#
_cell.length_a   1.000
_cell.length_b   1.000
_cell.length_c   1.000
_cell.angle_alpha   90.00
_cell.angle_beta   90.00
_cell.angle_gamma   90.00
#
_symmetry.space_group_name_H-M   'P 1'
#
loop_
_entity.id
_entity.type
_entity.pdbx_description
1 polymer ?
#
loop_
_entity_poly.entity_id
_entity_poly.type
_entity_poly.pdbx_seq_one_letter_code
_entity_poly.pdbx_strand_id
1 'polypeptide(L)'
;MNMPAISLAAVSGRRQQTLEIAAEIEQRGFSGIYCPSMGDCVALCQSIASVTNEITFGTSVQPIYFRNPEDLAATAAFIHEISNGRFRLGIGVTHGPVHQRLGITPGKPLADIRDYVTAMEQAASHHGELPPIVLATLRRKMVELSVDISAGAVWANASRNDFNNSVADIPDDVQNSDFFIGNMIPTVIDPDREAGAARNRKTLQGYVALPNYRNYWKQAGYVEEMEGIEAALNDGDRERVLTCMTDAWLSNATLYGSQDEVREGVEEWFDQGCKTPILVPSSTSGGQMHAIQELFDCFS
;
A
#
# COMPACT_ATOMS: atom_id res chain seq x y z
N MET A 1 -15.46 -13.81 8.75
CA MET A 1 -14.49 -13.37 7.73
C MET A 1 -13.82 -12.13 8.27
N ASN A 2 -12.50 -12.07 8.21
CA ASN A 2 -11.75 -10.89 8.62
C ASN A 2 -11.98 -9.77 7.59
N MET A 3 -12.34 -8.58 8.06
CA MET A 3 -12.61 -7.45 7.17
C MET A 3 -11.29 -6.81 6.70
N PRO A 4 -11.06 -6.67 5.38
CA PRO A 4 -9.88 -6.01 4.87
C PRO A 4 -9.98 -4.49 5.03
N ALA A 5 -8.88 -3.79 4.76
CA ALA A 5 -8.86 -2.35 4.58
C ALA A 5 -8.98 -1.99 3.10
N ILE A 6 -9.34 -0.75 2.79
CA ILE A 6 -9.49 -0.26 1.40
C ILE A 6 -8.49 0.86 1.13
N SER A 7 -7.85 0.80 -0.03
CA SER A 7 -7.09 1.92 -0.57
C SER A 7 -7.99 2.92 -1.27
N LEU A 8 -7.87 4.20 -0.90
CA LEU A 8 -8.74 5.26 -1.40
C LEU A 8 -7.91 6.45 -1.88
N ALA A 9 -8.10 6.86 -3.13
CA ALA A 9 -7.48 8.08 -3.69
C ALA A 9 -8.51 9.17 -4.00
N ALA A 10 -8.09 10.43 -3.87
CA ALA A 10 -8.90 11.59 -4.19
C ALA A 10 -8.90 11.84 -5.70
N VAL A 11 -10.01 11.54 -6.37
CA VAL A 11 -10.16 11.74 -7.82
C VAL A 11 -10.64 13.17 -8.11
N SER A 12 -9.94 13.87 -9.01
CA SER A 12 -10.34 15.22 -9.45
C SER A 12 -11.79 15.24 -9.95
N GLY A 13 -12.57 16.24 -9.53
CA GLY A 13 -13.99 16.36 -9.86
C GLY A 13 -14.93 15.43 -9.08
N ARG A 14 -14.41 14.51 -8.24
CA ARG A 14 -15.22 13.57 -7.43
C ARG A 14 -14.83 13.54 -5.95
N ARG A 15 -14.09 14.54 -5.47
CA ARG A 15 -13.54 14.55 -4.10
C ARG A 15 -14.62 14.50 -3.02
N GLN A 16 -15.76 15.17 -3.23
CA GLN A 16 -16.87 15.09 -2.28
C GLN A 16 -17.43 13.67 -2.18
N GLN A 17 -17.63 13.02 -3.34
CA GLN A 17 -18.02 11.61 -3.42
C GLN A 17 -16.98 10.68 -2.77
N THR A 18 -15.68 10.99 -2.89
CA THR A 18 -14.62 10.26 -2.18
C THR A 18 -14.82 10.30 -0.66
N LEU A 19 -15.28 11.42 -0.09
CA LEU A 19 -15.52 11.55 1.35
C LEU A 19 -16.82 10.84 1.78
N GLU A 20 -17.87 10.89 0.96
CA GLU A 20 -19.08 10.10 1.18
C GLU A 20 -18.76 8.60 1.23
N ILE A 21 -17.92 8.13 0.30
CA ILE A 21 -17.43 6.76 0.29
C ILE A 21 -16.57 6.44 1.51
N ALA A 22 -15.73 7.36 1.99
CA ALA A 22 -14.95 7.13 3.21
C ALA A 22 -15.86 6.88 4.42
N ALA A 23 -16.95 7.63 4.56
CA ALA A 23 -17.97 7.40 5.59
C ALA A 23 -18.69 6.05 5.39
N GLU A 24 -19.00 5.68 4.14
CA GLU A 24 -19.63 4.40 3.84
C GLU A 24 -18.71 3.19 4.11
N ILE A 25 -17.40 3.30 3.84
CA ILE A 25 -16.40 2.29 4.18
C ILE A 25 -16.42 2.01 5.69
N GLU A 26 -16.49 3.05 6.53
CA GLU A 26 -16.64 2.91 7.98
C GLU A 26 -17.95 2.23 8.35
N GLN A 27 -19.08 2.69 7.81
CA GLN A 27 -20.41 2.11 8.11
C GLN A 27 -20.53 0.63 7.75
N ARG A 28 -19.79 0.18 6.73
CA ARG A 28 -19.73 -1.21 6.28
C ARG A 28 -18.73 -2.07 7.07
N GLY A 29 -17.99 -1.48 8.02
CA GLY A 29 -17.12 -2.23 8.94
C GLY A 29 -15.79 -2.70 8.34
N PHE A 30 -15.31 -2.08 7.26
CA PHE A 30 -13.95 -2.33 6.78
C PHE A 30 -12.93 -1.91 7.85
N SER A 31 -11.79 -2.59 7.92
CA SER A 31 -10.84 -2.41 9.02
C SER A 31 -9.98 -1.14 8.92
N GLY A 32 -9.93 -0.50 7.75
CA GLY A 32 -9.23 0.76 7.59
C GLY A 32 -9.32 1.40 6.21
N ILE A 33 -8.87 2.66 6.11
CA ILE A 33 -8.76 3.41 4.85
C ILE A 33 -7.32 3.91 4.66
N TYR A 34 -6.66 3.51 3.58
CA TYR A 34 -5.26 3.86 3.33
C TYR A 34 -5.04 4.60 2.00
N CYS A 35 -4.53 5.82 2.10
CA CYS A 35 -4.41 6.75 0.98
C CYS A 35 -3.04 6.60 0.30
N PRO A 36 -2.98 6.14 -0.97
CA PRO A 36 -1.71 5.98 -1.67
C PRO A 36 -1.15 7.34 -2.09
N SER A 37 0.11 7.37 -2.56
CA SER A 37 0.84 8.57 -3.03
C SER A 37 0.25 9.27 -4.29
N MET A 38 -1.04 9.10 -4.57
CA MET A 38 -1.77 9.77 -5.65
C MET A 38 -2.33 11.12 -5.20
N GLY A 39 -1.81 12.19 -5.78
CA GLY A 39 -2.15 13.55 -5.35
C GLY A 39 -1.63 13.83 -3.95
N ASP A 40 -2.37 14.63 -3.18
CA ASP A 40 -2.05 14.93 -1.79
C ASP A 40 -2.80 13.97 -0.85
N CYS A 41 -2.15 12.85 -0.52
CA CYS A 41 -2.74 11.81 0.33
C CYS A 41 -2.95 12.26 1.77
N VAL A 42 -2.12 13.18 2.28
CA VAL A 42 -2.25 13.71 3.65
C VAL A 42 -3.46 14.64 3.76
N ALA A 43 -3.69 15.50 2.76
CA ALA A 43 -4.89 16.34 2.71
C ALA A 43 -6.18 15.50 2.59
N LEU A 44 -6.13 14.37 1.86
CA LEU A 44 -7.23 13.41 1.85
C LEU A 44 -7.45 12.80 3.24
N CYS A 45 -6.40 12.34 3.93
CA CYS A 45 -6.50 11.82 5.30
C CYS A 45 -7.10 12.86 6.27
N GLN A 46 -6.69 14.13 6.19
CA GLN A 46 -7.30 15.20 7.00
C GLN A 46 -8.81 15.33 6.73
N SER A 47 -9.23 15.21 5.47
CA SER A 47 -10.65 15.27 5.11
C SER A 47 -11.40 14.03 5.60
N ILE A 48 -10.79 12.84 5.52
CA ILE A 48 -11.34 11.58 6.05
C ILE A 48 -11.55 11.67 7.57
N ALA A 49 -10.59 12.28 8.29
CA ALA A 49 -10.70 12.51 9.74
C ALA A 49 -11.99 13.25 10.13
N SER A 50 -12.47 14.15 9.26
CA SER A 50 -13.66 14.98 9.51
C SER A 50 -14.99 14.30 9.15
N VAL A 51 -14.97 13.20 8.40
CA VAL A 51 -16.18 12.50 7.92
C VAL A 51 -16.33 11.07 8.45
N THR A 52 -15.39 10.64 9.31
CA THR A 52 -15.36 9.32 9.96
C THR A 52 -15.11 9.48 11.45
N ASN A 53 -15.49 8.48 12.26
CA ASN A 53 -15.53 8.60 13.72
C ASN A 53 -14.68 7.54 14.45
N GLU A 54 -14.54 6.35 13.90
CA GLU A 54 -13.97 5.17 14.58
C GLU A 54 -12.91 4.46 13.72
N ILE A 55 -13.08 4.45 12.39
CA ILE A 55 -12.18 3.72 11.49
C ILE A 55 -10.75 4.26 11.57
N THR A 56 -9.78 3.35 11.62
CA THR A 56 -8.36 3.70 11.46
C THR A 56 -8.12 4.08 10.00
N PHE A 57 -7.36 5.14 9.78
CA PHE A 57 -7.00 5.57 8.44
C PHE A 57 -5.56 6.07 8.39
N GLY A 58 -4.98 6.08 7.21
CA GLY A 58 -3.59 6.47 7.07
C GLY A 58 -3.15 6.71 5.65
N THR A 59 -1.87 6.99 5.50
CA THR A 59 -1.20 7.04 4.20
C THR A 59 -0.54 5.69 3.91
N SER A 60 -0.52 5.27 2.64
CA SER A 60 0.18 4.07 2.18
C SER A 60 0.84 4.31 0.80
N VAL A 61 1.81 5.20 0.67
CA VAL A 61 2.46 6.03 1.69
C VAL A 61 2.66 7.46 1.19
N GLN A 62 2.92 8.40 2.10
CA GLN A 62 3.41 9.74 1.81
C GLN A 62 4.92 9.69 1.54
N PRO A 63 5.41 10.05 0.33
CA PRO A 63 6.85 10.05 0.08
C PRO A 63 7.58 11.14 0.87
N ILE A 64 8.69 10.77 1.52
CA ILE A 64 9.47 11.69 2.37
C ILE A 64 10.07 12.86 1.58
N TYR A 65 10.38 12.64 0.30
CA TYR A 65 11.00 13.66 -0.54
C TYR A 65 10.04 14.76 -1.03
N PHE A 66 8.74 14.64 -0.73
CA PHE A 66 7.74 15.60 -1.23
C PHE A 66 7.50 16.75 -0.25
N ARG A 67 7.92 16.61 1.02
CA ARG A 67 7.67 17.60 2.07
C ARG A 67 8.82 17.64 3.07
N ASN A 68 9.08 18.82 3.63
CA ASN A 68 9.97 18.96 4.77
C ASN A 68 9.45 18.13 5.97
N PRO A 69 10.32 17.45 6.74
CA PRO A 69 9.89 16.65 7.89
C PRO A 69 9.18 17.46 8.98
N GLU A 70 9.57 18.71 9.23
CA GLU A 70 8.93 19.58 10.23
C GLU A 70 7.48 19.91 9.81
N ASP A 71 7.28 20.32 8.55
CA ASP A 71 5.94 20.60 8.00
C ASP A 71 5.04 19.35 8.04
N LEU A 72 5.60 18.18 7.71
CA LEU A 72 4.83 16.93 7.75
C LEU A 72 4.52 16.51 9.19
N ALA A 73 5.45 16.70 10.14
CA ALA A 73 5.23 16.44 11.56
C ALA A 73 4.07 17.30 12.10
N ALA A 74 4.07 18.60 11.80
CA ALA A 74 2.99 19.50 12.19
C ALA A 74 1.62 19.05 11.65
N THR A 75 1.57 18.68 10.37
CA THR A 75 0.34 18.20 9.74
C THR A 75 -0.11 16.86 10.32
N ALA A 76 0.82 15.94 10.54
CA ALA A 76 0.53 14.60 11.03
C ALA A 76 0.01 14.62 12.48
N ALA A 77 0.65 15.41 13.36
CA ALA A 77 0.21 15.62 14.74
C ALA A 77 -1.20 16.23 14.78
N PHE A 78 -1.47 17.24 13.95
CA PHE A 78 -2.82 17.82 13.84
C PHE A 78 -3.88 16.78 13.46
N ILE A 79 -3.64 15.97 12.41
CA ILE A 79 -4.59 14.93 11.99
C ILE A 79 -4.77 13.88 13.08
N HIS A 80 -3.68 13.50 13.76
CA HIS A 80 -3.73 12.55 14.86
C HIS A 80 -4.61 13.05 16.01
N GLU A 81 -4.45 14.32 16.41
CA GLU A 81 -5.24 14.96 17.47
C GLU A 81 -6.72 15.05 17.07
N ILE A 82 -7.06 15.64 15.93
CA ILE A 82 -8.47 15.83 15.54
C ILE A 82 -9.20 14.52 15.25
N SER A 83 -8.45 13.44 14.96
CA SER A 83 -9.02 12.12 14.73
C SER A 83 -9.12 11.26 16.00
N ASN A 84 -8.75 11.78 17.18
CA ASN A 84 -8.65 11.03 18.43
C ASN A 84 -7.77 9.78 18.30
N GLY A 85 -6.61 9.91 17.66
CA GLY A 85 -5.60 8.86 17.61
C GLY A 85 -5.77 7.82 16.48
N ARG A 86 -6.76 7.98 15.60
CA ARG A 86 -7.07 7.02 14.51
C ARG A 86 -6.11 7.10 13.32
N PHE A 87 -5.38 8.20 13.17
CA PHE A 87 -4.46 8.39 12.06
C PHE A 87 -3.17 7.56 12.21
N ARG A 88 -2.71 6.96 11.10
CA ARG A 88 -1.42 6.28 10.94
C ARG A 88 -0.65 6.91 9.78
N LEU A 89 0.57 7.35 10.02
CA LEU A 89 1.38 8.01 8.99
C LEU A 89 2.30 7.00 8.31
N GLY A 90 1.86 6.46 7.17
CA GLY A 90 2.73 5.66 6.31
C GLY A 90 3.67 6.55 5.47
N ILE A 91 4.97 6.31 5.53
CA ILE A 91 6.01 7.05 4.78
C ILE A 91 6.90 6.12 3.95
N GLY A 92 7.54 6.67 2.90
CA GLY A 92 8.50 5.90 2.11
C GLY A 92 9.31 6.75 1.12
N VAL A 93 10.17 6.09 0.35
CA VAL A 93 11.15 6.76 -0.53
C VAL A 93 10.70 6.94 -1.98
N THR A 94 9.51 6.46 -2.35
CA THR A 94 9.05 6.36 -3.76
C THR A 94 10.09 5.68 -4.68
N HIS A 95 10.02 5.89 -6.00
CA HIS A 95 10.81 5.15 -6.99
C HIS A 95 11.57 6.08 -7.95
N GLY A 96 12.67 5.59 -8.51
CA GLY A 96 13.56 6.33 -9.42
C GLY A 96 12.86 7.13 -10.54
N PRO A 97 11.87 6.57 -11.26
CA PRO A 97 11.14 7.33 -12.28
C PRO A 97 10.39 8.55 -11.72
N VAL A 98 9.89 8.46 -10.48
CA VAL A 98 9.24 9.58 -9.79
C VAL A 98 10.27 10.62 -9.38
N HIS A 99 11.44 10.20 -8.88
CA HIS A 99 12.55 11.11 -8.57
C HIS A 99 12.97 11.91 -9.80
N GLN A 100 13.18 11.23 -10.93
CA GLN A 100 13.55 11.87 -12.20
C GLN A 100 12.51 12.88 -12.67
N ARG A 101 11.22 12.49 -12.66
CA ARG A 101 10.12 13.36 -13.08
C ARG A 101 10.03 14.63 -12.23
N LEU A 102 10.34 14.54 -10.94
CA LEU A 102 10.22 15.65 -9.99
C LEU A 102 11.55 16.40 -9.75
N GLY A 103 12.64 15.98 -10.39
CA GLY A 103 13.97 16.59 -10.17
C GLY A 103 14.52 16.34 -8.75
N ILE A 104 14.12 15.24 -8.11
CA ILE A 104 14.58 14.86 -6.77
C ILE A 104 15.89 14.08 -6.90
N THR A 105 16.89 14.44 -6.11
CA THR A 105 18.13 13.66 -5.96
C THR A 105 18.06 12.92 -4.62
N PRO A 106 17.67 11.63 -4.60
CA PRO A 106 17.57 10.87 -3.35
C PRO A 106 18.97 10.55 -2.81
N GLY A 107 19.07 10.44 -1.48
CA GLY A 107 20.24 9.91 -0.79
C GLY A 107 20.19 8.38 -0.68
N LYS A 108 20.58 7.87 0.48
CA LYS A 108 20.54 6.41 0.75
C LYS A 108 19.21 6.09 1.43
N PRO A 109 18.34 5.25 0.84
CA PRO A 109 16.97 5.05 1.35
C PRO A 109 16.84 4.78 2.86
N LEU A 110 17.71 3.93 3.41
CA LEU A 110 17.69 3.60 4.85
C LEU A 110 18.12 4.77 5.73
N ALA A 111 19.12 5.54 5.28
CA ALA A 111 19.61 6.71 6.02
C ALA A 111 18.60 7.84 5.93
N ASP A 112 18.11 8.15 4.72
CA ASP A 112 17.14 9.22 4.50
C ASP A 112 15.86 9.01 5.31
N ILE A 113 15.34 7.77 5.38
CA ILE A 113 14.15 7.47 6.21
C ILE A 113 14.44 7.66 7.70
N ARG A 114 15.59 7.16 8.18
CA ARG A 114 15.97 7.30 9.59
C ARG A 114 16.11 8.77 9.98
N ASP A 115 16.84 9.54 9.18
CA ASP A 115 17.05 10.97 9.41
C ASP A 115 15.73 11.74 9.36
N TYR A 116 14.82 11.37 8.44
CA TYR A 116 13.51 11.99 8.31
C TYR A 116 12.61 11.72 9.53
N VAL A 117 12.54 10.46 10.00
CA VAL A 117 11.78 10.11 11.21
C VAL A 117 12.35 10.82 12.44
N THR A 118 13.67 10.81 12.61
CA THR A 118 14.32 11.53 13.72
C THR A 118 14.04 13.03 13.70
N ALA A 119 14.03 13.66 12.52
CA ALA A 119 13.67 15.07 12.38
C ALA A 119 12.20 15.32 12.74
N MET A 120 11.29 14.43 12.35
CA MET A 120 9.88 14.52 12.74
C MET A 120 9.71 14.40 14.27
N GLU A 121 10.37 13.44 14.90
CA GLU A 121 10.33 13.24 16.36
C GLU A 121 10.84 14.48 17.12
N GLN A 122 11.89 15.12 16.62
CA GLN A 122 12.39 16.37 17.20
C GLN A 122 11.36 17.51 17.08
N ALA A 123 10.69 17.60 15.93
CA ALA A 123 9.65 18.60 15.67
C ALA A 123 8.38 18.37 16.51
N ALA A 124 8.08 17.13 16.94
CA ALA A 124 6.92 16.78 17.75
C ALA A 124 6.80 17.63 19.03
N SER A 125 7.93 17.99 19.65
CA SER A 125 7.97 18.85 20.83
C SER A 125 7.30 20.23 20.64
N HIS A 126 7.20 20.70 19.39
CA HIS A 126 6.57 21.98 19.03
C HIS A 126 5.14 21.83 18.47
N HIS A 127 4.76 20.63 18.02
CA HIS A 127 3.54 20.42 17.24
C HIS A 127 2.53 19.45 17.87
N GLY A 128 2.93 18.71 18.91
CA GLY A 128 2.09 17.71 19.56
C GLY A 128 2.53 16.27 19.25
N GLU A 129 1.78 15.31 19.79
CA GLU A 129 2.05 13.88 19.64
C GLU A 129 1.95 13.46 18.17
N LEU A 130 2.96 12.73 17.69
CA LEU A 130 2.94 12.18 16.34
C LEU A 130 2.05 10.93 16.29
N PRO A 131 1.34 10.70 15.17
CA PRO A 131 0.70 9.41 14.94
C PRO A 131 1.75 8.30 14.85
N PRO A 132 1.36 7.03 15.07
CA PRO A 132 2.23 5.90 14.77
C PRO A 132 2.69 5.96 13.31
N ILE A 133 4.02 5.97 13.13
CA ILE A 133 4.66 5.99 11.82
C ILE A 133 4.75 4.55 11.29
N VAL A 134 4.41 4.35 10.03
CA VAL A 134 4.50 3.06 9.33
C VAL A 134 5.47 3.22 8.16
N LEU A 135 6.46 2.35 8.01
CA LEU A 135 7.40 2.43 6.90
C LEU A 135 6.90 1.59 5.71
N ALA A 136 6.99 2.14 4.51
CA ALA A 136 6.95 1.34 3.30
C ALA A 136 8.18 0.42 3.25
N THR A 137 7.95 -0.87 3.28
CA THR A 137 8.99 -1.90 3.22
C THR A 137 8.84 -2.73 1.94
N LEU A 138 9.86 -3.56 1.70
CA LEU A 138 9.79 -4.56 0.63
C LEU A 138 10.79 -5.68 0.92
N ARG A 139 12.01 -5.31 1.32
CA ARG A 139 13.11 -6.24 1.58
C ARG A 139 13.61 -6.09 3.02
N ARG A 140 14.19 -7.18 3.53
CA ARG A 140 14.72 -7.36 4.89
C ARG A 140 15.24 -6.10 5.58
N LYS A 141 16.22 -5.40 5.00
CA LYS A 141 16.83 -4.22 5.67
C LYS A 141 15.85 -3.09 6.02
N MET A 142 14.81 -2.89 5.20
CA MET A 142 13.78 -1.88 5.49
C MET A 142 12.76 -2.41 6.50
N VAL A 143 12.54 -3.73 6.53
CA VAL A 143 11.71 -4.40 7.56
C VAL A 143 12.40 -4.29 8.92
N GLU A 144 13.69 -4.63 9.01
CA GLU A 144 14.52 -4.46 10.21
C GLU A 144 14.49 -2.98 10.67
N LEU A 145 14.66 -2.03 9.75
CA LEU A 145 14.55 -0.60 10.08
C LEU A 145 13.15 -0.24 10.63
N SER A 146 12.08 -0.79 10.08
CA SER A 146 10.72 -0.49 10.54
C SER A 146 10.48 -0.96 11.98
N VAL A 147 11.10 -2.07 12.39
CA VAL A 147 11.08 -2.53 13.79
C VAL A 147 11.86 -1.58 14.70
N ASP A 148 12.99 -1.06 14.23
CA ASP A 148 13.86 -0.18 15.03
C ASP A 148 13.26 1.20 15.34
N ILE A 149 12.58 1.82 14.36
CA ILE A 149 12.27 3.27 14.42
C ILE A 149 10.81 3.62 14.14
N SER A 150 9.91 2.64 14.05
CA SER A 150 8.53 2.90 13.67
C SER A 150 7.55 1.95 14.37
N ALA A 151 6.27 2.17 14.13
CA ALA A 151 5.18 1.35 14.66
C ALA A 151 4.62 0.37 13.62
N GLY A 152 5.24 0.23 12.45
CA GLY A 152 4.73 -0.69 11.46
C GLY A 152 5.49 -0.79 10.15
N ALA A 153 5.18 -1.84 9.40
CA ALA A 153 5.62 -2.10 8.06
C ALA A 153 4.43 -2.24 7.11
N VAL A 154 4.51 -1.60 5.95
CA VAL A 154 3.55 -1.76 4.85
C VAL A 154 4.27 -2.14 3.56
N TRP A 155 3.87 -3.25 2.97
CA TRP A 155 4.32 -3.66 1.66
C TRP A 155 3.36 -3.15 0.59
N ALA A 156 3.84 -3.10 -0.65
CA ALA A 156 2.97 -2.98 -1.81
C ALA A 156 3.28 -4.13 -2.76
N ASN A 157 2.24 -4.82 -3.24
CA ASN A 157 2.35 -5.91 -4.21
C ASN A 157 3.32 -7.03 -3.74
N ALA A 158 3.36 -7.30 -2.43
CA ALA A 158 4.05 -8.47 -1.92
C ALA A 158 3.50 -9.75 -2.54
N SER A 159 4.29 -10.82 -2.53
CA SER A 159 3.82 -12.13 -2.95
C SER A 159 3.26 -12.88 -1.76
N ARG A 160 2.01 -13.34 -1.84
CA ARG A 160 1.37 -14.15 -0.81
C ARG A 160 2.16 -15.44 -0.52
N ASN A 161 2.79 -16.03 -1.54
CA ASN A 161 3.63 -17.23 -1.41
C ASN A 161 4.87 -17.05 -0.51
N ASP A 162 5.32 -15.82 -0.27
CA ASP A 162 6.55 -15.52 0.49
C ASP A 162 6.33 -14.46 1.58
N PHE A 163 5.07 -14.08 1.84
CA PHE A 163 4.78 -12.99 2.77
C PHE A 163 5.13 -13.38 4.20
N ASN A 164 4.89 -14.62 4.61
CA ASN A 164 5.30 -15.15 5.90
C ASN A 164 6.82 -15.03 6.14
N ASN A 165 7.65 -15.23 5.11
CA ASN A 165 9.10 -15.03 5.20
C ASN A 165 9.47 -13.56 5.36
N SER A 166 8.72 -12.65 4.72
CA SER A 166 8.88 -11.21 4.92
C SER A 166 8.46 -10.77 6.32
N VAL A 167 7.40 -11.38 6.87
CA VAL A 167 6.93 -11.15 8.25
C VAL A 167 7.90 -11.76 9.27
N ALA A 168 8.54 -12.89 8.96
CA ALA A 168 9.53 -13.53 9.83
C ALA A 168 10.81 -12.71 10.05
N ASP A 169 11.04 -11.65 9.26
CA ASP A 169 12.09 -10.66 9.54
C ASP A 169 11.71 -9.71 10.72
N ILE A 170 10.45 -9.74 11.18
CA ILE A 170 9.96 -9.03 12.38
C ILE A 170 10.03 -9.98 13.59
N PRO A 171 10.58 -9.57 14.75
CA PRO A 171 10.58 -10.41 15.96
C PRO A 171 9.18 -10.84 16.41
N ASP A 172 9.03 -12.07 16.94
CA ASP A 172 7.73 -12.62 17.33
C ASP A 172 6.98 -11.77 18.36
N ASP A 173 7.68 -11.17 19.33
CA ASP A 173 7.06 -10.28 20.33
C ASP A 173 6.52 -9.00 19.70
N VAL A 174 7.20 -8.47 18.68
CA VAL A 174 6.74 -7.32 17.89
C VAL A 174 5.57 -7.73 17.01
N GLN A 175 5.62 -8.89 16.36
CA GLN A 175 4.49 -9.44 15.60
C GLN A 175 3.24 -9.64 16.47
N ASN A 176 3.39 -9.99 17.74
CA ASN A 176 2.26 -10.18 18.67
C ASN A 176 1.80 -8.89 19.38
N SER A 177 2.43 -7.75 19.08
CA SER A 177 2.05 -6.42 19.58
C SER A 177 1.11 -5.68 18.63
N ASP A 178 0.84 -4.39 18.91
CA ASP A 178 0.09 -3.49 18.03
C ASP A 178 0.87 -3.02 16.78
N PHE A 179 2.06 -3.60 16.52
CA PHE A 179 2.84 -3.31 15.32
C PHE A 179 2.01 -3.57 14.05
N PHE A 180 1.92 -2.55 13.20
CA PHE A 180 1.14 -2.59 11.97
C PHE A 180 1.85 -3.44 10.91
N ILE A 181 1.16 -4.44 10.35
CA ILE A 181 1.67 -5.31 9.28
C ILE A 181 0.64 -5.32 8.15
N GLY A 182 0.86 -4.48 7.15
CA GLY A 182 -0.08 -4.31 6.03
C GLY A 182 0.53 -4.63 4.68
N ASN A 183 -0.32 -4.96 3.70
CA ASN A 183 0.11 -5.10 2.31
C ASN A 183 -0.94 -4.50 1.38
N MET A 184 -0.50 -3.65 0.45
CA MET A 184 -1.36 -3.14 -0.62
C MET A 184 -1.48 -4.17 -1.74
N ILE A 185 -2.72 -4.57 -2.04
CA ILE A 185 -3.04 -5.69 -2.91
C ILE A 185 -3.94 -5.21 -4.06
N PRO A 186 -3.43 -5.10 -5.30
CA PRO A 186 -4.26 -4.85 -6.47
C PRO A 186 -5.40 -5.86 -6.54
N THR A 187 -6.63 -5.37 -6.60
CA THR A 187 -7.84 -6.20 -6.49
C THR A 187 -8.82 -5.85 -7.60
N VAL A 188 -9.29 -6.86 -8.32
CA VAL A 188 -10.31 -6.73 -9.37
C VAL A 188 -11.37 -7.81 -9.20
N ILE A 189 -12.62 -7.44 -8.97
CA ILE A 189 -13.71 -8.41 -8.86
C ILE A 189 -14.43 -8.46 -10.20
N ASP A 190 -14.33 -9.60 -10.89
CA ASP A 190 -15.00 -9.84 -12.16
C ASP A 190 -15.18 -11.36 -12.37
N PRO A 191 -16.40 -11.85 -12.71
CA PRO A 191 -16.59 -13.25 -13.09
C PRO A 191 -15.78 -13.65 -14.33
N ASP A 192 -15.44 -12.71 -15.22
CA ASP A 192 -14.43 -12.91 -16.25
C ASP A 192 -13.02 -12.76 -15.63
N ARG A 193 -12.52 -13.90 -15.17
CA ARG A 193 -11.20 -14.00 -14.55
C ARG A 193 -10.06 -13.56 -15.48
N GLU A 194 -10.20 -13.74 -16.80
CA GLU A 194 -9.19 -13.29 -17.77
C GLU A 194 -9.16 -11.76 -17.88
N ALA A 195 -10.34 -11.12 -17.89
CA ALA A 195 -10.45 -9.67 -17.86
C ALA A 195 -9.85 -9.07 -16.56
N GLY A 196 -10.13 -9.71 -15.42
CA GLY A 196 -9.52 -9.35 -14.13
C GLY A 196 -7.99 -9.46 -14.15
N ALA A 197 -7.46 -10.58 -14.66
CA ALA A 197 -6.02 -10.80 -14.80
C ALA A 197 -5.37 -9.74 -15.71
N ALA A 198 -5.97 -9.46 -16.87
CA ALA A 198 -5.49 -8.44 -17.80
C ALA A 198 -5.42 -7.05 -17.14
N ARG A 199 -6.43 -6.69 -16.34
CA ARG A 199 -6.45 -5.43 -15.60
C ARG A 199 -5.33 -5.36 -14.56
N ASN A 200 -5.10 -6.42 -13.79
CA ASN A 200 -4.01 -6.47 -12.81
C ASN A 200 -2.61 -6.47 -13.44
N ARG A 201 -2.42 -7.13 -14.60
CA ARG A 201 -1.15 -7.03 -15.36
C ARG A 201 -0.85 -5.59 -15.76
N LYS A 202 -1.86 -4.84 -16.21
CA LYS A 202 -1.70 -3.42 -16.53
C LYS A 202 -1.30 -2.59 -15.29
N THR A 203 -1.89 -2.89 -14.12
CA THR A 203 -1.53 -2.25 -12.85
C THR A 203 -0.07 -2.52 -12.47
N LEU A 204 0.38 -3.78 -12.56
CA LEU A 204 1.72 -4.18 -12.15
C LEU A 204 2.82 -3.92 -13.19
N GLN A 205 2.48 -3.54 -14.42
CA GLN A 205 3.44 -3.27 -15.50
C GLN A 205 4.54 -2.26 -15.08
N GLY A 206 4.16 -1.21 -14.36
CA GLY A 206 5.12 -0.22 -13.86
C GLY A 206 6.03 -0.77 -12.75
N TYR A 207 5.55 -1.72 -11.95
CA TYR A 207 6.29 -2.31 -10.85
C TYR A 207 7.29 -3.36 -11.32
N VAL A 208 6.93 -4.20 -12.30
CA VAL A 208 7.86 -5.18 -12.88
C VAL A 208 9.01 -4.53 -13.64
N ALA A 209 8.87 -3.25 -14.04
CA ALA A 209 9.98 -2.46 -14.57
C ALA A 209 11.02 -2.04 -13.51
N LEU A 210 10.69 -2.11 -12.22
CA LEU A 210 11.56 -1.67 -11.13
C LEU A 210 12.45 -2.84 -10.64
N PRO A 211 13.80 -2.69 -10.65
CA PRO A 211 14.71 -3.77 -10.25
C PRO A 211 14.50 -4.25 -8.81
N ASN A 212 14.15 -3.37 -7.87
CA ASN A 212 13.91 -3.74 -6.48
C ASN A 212 12.68 -4.65 -6.31
N TYR A 213 11.63 -4.46 -7.11
CA TYR A 213 10.46 -5.32 -7.12
C TYR A 213 10.74 -6.65 -7.80
N ARG A 214 11.42 -6.66 -8.96
CA ARG A 214 11.87 -7.91 -9.57
C ARG A 214 12.71 -8.74 -8.60
N ASN A 215 13.68 -8.13 -7.93
CA ASN A 215 14.52 -8.83 -6.96
C ASN A 215 13.74 -9.39 -5.77
N TYR A 216 12.68 -8.70 -5.32
CA TYR A 216 11.77 -9.23 -4.31
C TYR A 216 11.00 -10.45 -4.84
N TRP A 217 10.41 -10.38 -6.02
CA TRP A 217 9.67 -11.52 -6.58
C TRP A 217 10.57 -12.71 -6.96
N LYS A 218 11.83 -12.47 -7.35
CA LYS A 218 12.85 -13.52 -7.51
C LYS A 218 13.08 -14.26 -6.18
N GLN A 219 13.20 -13.52 -5.07
CA GLN A 219 13.32 -14.10 -3.72
C GLN A 219 12.06 -14.89 -3.34
N ALA A 220 10.88 -14.42 -3.74
CA ALA A 220 9.60 -15.10 -3.51
C ALA A 220 9.35 -16.33 -4.41
N GLY A 221 10.33 -16.73 -5.23
CA GLY A 221 10.29 -17.95 -6.05
C GLY A 221 10.03 -17.73 -7.55
N TYR A 222 9.76 -16.51 -8.00
CA TYR A 222 9.41 -16.21 -9.40
C TYR A 222 10.63 -15.78 -10.22
N VAL A 223 11.67 -16.61 -10.21
CA VAL A 223 12.94 -16.28 -10.88
C VAL A 223 12.76 -16.21 -12.40
N GLU A 224 12.11 -17.23 -12.97
CA GLU A 224 11.92 -17.36 -14.42
C GLU A 224 11.09 -16.20 -14.98
N GLU A 225 9.97 -15.84 -14.33
CA GLU A 225 9.14 -14.70 -14.74
C GLU A 225 9.93 -13.40 -14.72
N MET A 226 10.66 -13.13 -13.64
CA MET A 226 11.35 -11.86 -13.48
C MET A 226 12.58 -11.73 -14.39
N GLU A 227 13.27 -12.83 -14.69
CA GLU A 227 14.36 -12.85 -15.69
C GLU A 227 13.81 -12.70 -17.12
N GLY A 228 12.68 -13.33 -17.44
CA GLY A 228 11.99 -13.14 -18.71
C GLY A 228 11.55 -11.70 -18.93
N ILE A 229 10.97 -11.07 -17.90
CA ILE A 229 10.61 -9.63 -17.93
C ILE A 229 11.85 -8.76 -18.11
N GLU A 230 12.93 -9.05 -17.39
CA GLU A 230 14.19 -8.30 -17.49
C GLU A 230 14.76 -8.35 -18.90
N ALA A 231 14.77 -9.53 -19.53
CA ALA A 231 15.15 -9.67 -20.93
C ALA A 231 14.21 -8.87 -21.86
N ALA A 232 12.89 -8.95 -21.65
CA ALA A 232 11.91 -8.26 -22.48
C ALA A 232 12.06 -6.73 -22.42
N LEU A 233 12.34 -6.19 -21.22
CA LEU A 233 12.62 -4.77 -21.03
C LEU A 233 13.89 -4.33 -21.76
N ASN A 234 14.95 -5.15 -21.72
CA ASN A 234 16.21 -4.86 -22.42
C ASN A 234 16.02 -4.83 -23.95
N ASP A 235 15.12 -5.66 -24.48
CA ASP A 235 14.78 -5.70 -25.90
C ASP A 235 13.76 -4.62 -26.32
N GLY A 236 13.17 -3.89 -25.35
CA GLY A 236 12.10 -2.93 -25.61
C GLY A 236 10.75 -3.57 -25.96
N ASP A 237 10.60 -4.88 -25.74
CA ASP A 237 9.43 -5.67 -26.10
C ASP A 237 8.38 -5.63 -24.98
N ARG A 238 7.44 -4.68 -25.10
CA ARG A 238 6.37 -4.48 -24.11
C ARG A 238 5.33 -5.59 -24.10
N GLU A 239 5.11 -6.28 -25.21
CA GLU A 239 4.16 -7.39 -25.27
C GLU A 239 4.74 -8.59 -24.53
N ARG A 240 6.03 -8.89 -24.76
CA ARG A 240 6.70 -9.99 -24.06
C ARG A 240 6.73 -9.79 -22.55
N VAL A 241 6.89 -8.54 -22.06
CA VAL A 241 6.74 -8.24 -20.62
C VAL A 241 5.42 -8.76 -20.07
N LEU A 242 4.30 -8.52 -20.76
CA LEU A 242 2.98 -8.97 -20.30
C LEU A 242 2.84 -10.50 -20.34
N THR A 243 3.43 -11.17 -21.33
CA THR A 243 3.41 -12.63 -21.42
C THR A 243 4.23 -13.32 -20.32
N CYS A 244 5.30 -12.68 -19.84
CA CYS A 244 6.09 -13.20 -18.72
C CYS A 244 5.41 -13.01 -17.35
N MET A 245 4.34 -12.20 -17.27
CA MET A 245 3.53 -12.05 -16.06
C MET A 245 2.54 -13.22 -15.97
N THR A 246 3.03 -14.38 -15.54
CA THR A 246 2.25 -15.63 -15.44
C THR A 246 1.06 -15.48 -14.49
N ASP A 247 0.00 -16.26 -14.71
CA ASP A 247 -1.16 -16.26 -13.80
C ASP A 247 -0.75 -16.69 -12.38
N ALA A 248 0.21 -17.61 -12.25
CA ALA A 248 0.72 -18.10 -10.98
C ALA A 248 1.41 -16.99 -10.16
N TRP A 249 2.25 -16.18 -10.79
CA TRP A 249 2.82 -15.00 -10.13
C TRP A 249 1.74 -13.96 -9.83
N LEU A 250 0.87 -13.68 -10.81
CA LEU A 250 -0.14 -12.64 -10.70
C LEU A 250 -1.13 -12.90 -9.56
N SER A 251 -1.61 -14.14 -9.40
CA SER A 251 -2.57 -14.51 -8.33
C SER A 251 -1.96 -14.50 -6.94
N ASN A 252 -0.63 -14.53 -6.83
CA ASN A 252 0.08 -14.40 -5.56
C ASN A 252 0.41 -12.93 -5.22
N ALA A 253 0.63 -12.09 -6.23
CA ALA A 253 0.89 -10.65 -6.03
C ALA A 253 -0.40 -9.80 -5.96
N THR A 254 -1.54 -10.33 -6.42
CA THR A 254 -2.81 -9.61 -6.58
C THR A 254 -4.01 -10.51 -6.24
N LEU A 255 -5.22 -9.92 -6.21
CA LEU A 255 -6.48 -10.64 -6.13
C LEU A 255 -7.32 -10.33 -7.38
N TYR A 256 -7.86 -11.36 -8.01
CA TYR A 256 -8.80 -11.20 -9.12
C TYR A 256 -9.65 -12.44 -9.33
N GLY A 257 -10.87 -12.24 -9.83
CA GLY A 257 -11.83 -13.30 -10.11
C GLY A 257 -13.19 -13.01 -9.49
N SER A 258 -13.94 -14.06 -9.22
CA SER A 258 -15.24 -13.98 -8.53
C SER A 258 -15.12 -13.40 -7.12
N GLN A 259 -16.26 -12.99 -6.55
CA GLN A 259 -16.29 -12.52 -5.15
C GLN A 259 -15.79 -13.60 -4.17
N ASP A 260 -16.10 -14.87 -4.42
CA ASP A 260 -15.63 -15.99 -3.59
C ASP A 260 -14.11 -16.12 -3.62
N GLU A 261 -13.50 -16.12 -4.82
CA GLU A 261 -12.05 -16.17 -4.98
C GLU A 261 -11.35 -14.98 -4.30
N VAL A 262 -11.92 -13.78 -4.38
CA VAL A 262 -11.35 -12.60 -3.73
C VAL A 262 -11.46 -12.71 -2.21
N ARG A 263 -12.58 -13.18 -1.67
CA ARG A 263 -12.75 -13.41 -0.22
C ARG A 263 -11.81 -14.47 0.32
N GLU A 264 -11.68 -15.59 -0.38
CA GLU A 264 -10.72 -16.66 -0.04
C GLU A 264 -9.29 -16.12 -0.06
N GLY A 265 -8.90 -15.39 -1.10
CA GLY A 265 -7.57 -14.82 -1.19
C GLY A 265 -7.27 -13.77 -0.12
N VAL A 266 -8.28 -13.05 0.40
CA VAL A 266 -8.13 -12.16 1.57
C VAL A 266 -7.83 -12.96 2.83
N GLU A 267 -8.54 -14.06 3.08
CA GLU A 267 -8.26 -14.93 4.24
C GLU A 267 -6.87 -15.57 4.12
N GLU A 268 -6.45 -15.98 2.92
CA GLU A 268 -5.07 -16.47 2.71
C GLU A 268 -4.02 -15.40 3.04
N TRP A 269 -4.29 -14.10 2.85
CA TRP A 269 -3.37 -13.05 3.28
C TRP A 269 -3.26 -12.95 4.80
N PHE A 270 -4.38 -13.10 5.51
CA PHE A 270 -4.38 -13.16 6.97
C PHE A 270 -3.60 -14.39 7.47
N ASP A 271 -3.79 -15.55 6.85
CA ASP A 271 -3.07 -16.79 7.18
C ASP A 271 -1.54 -16.68 6.99
N GLN A 272 -1.08 -15.80 6.09
CA GLN A 272 0.35 -15.53 5.88
C GLN A 272 0.93 -14.48 6.84
N GLY A 273 0.15 -14.03 7.84
CA GLY A 273 0.58 -13.08 8.86
C GLY A 273 0.34 -11.61 8.51
N CYS A 274 -0.40 -11.30 7.43
CA CYS A 274 -0.84 -9.93 7.17
C CYS A 274 -1.96 -9.56 8.14
N LYS A 275 -1.76 -8.51 8.95
CA LYS A 275 -2.80 -8.00 9.86
C LYS A 275 -3.74 -7.01 9.18
N THR A 276 -3.29 -6.38 8.10
CA THR A 276 -4.09 -5.39 7.37
C THR A 276 -3.90 -5.57 5.86
N PRO A 277 -4.61 -6.52 5.23
CA PRO A 277 -4.74 -6.58 3.78
C PRO A 277 -5.44 -5.31 3.29
N ILE A 278 -4.74 -4.48 2.52
CA ILE A 278 -5.26 -3.23 1.96
C ILE A 278 -5.62 -3.48 0.50
N LEU A 279 -6.91 -3.62 0.20
CA LEU A 279 -7.37 -3.84 -1.16
C LEU A 279 -7.24 -2.56 -1.98
N VAL A 280 -6.58 -2.63 -3.12
CA VAL A 280 -6.42 -1.53 -4.08
C VAL A 280 -7.37 -1.79 -5.25
N PRO A 281 -8.63 -1.30 -5.18
CA PRO A 281 -9.66 -1.69 -6.13
C PRO A 281 -9.43 -1.10 -7.52
N SER A 282 -9.61 -1.95 -8.52
CA SER A 282 -9.72 -1.58 -9.93
C SER A 282 -10.86 -2.35 -10.55
N SER A 283 -11.57 -1.73 -11.50
CA SER A 283 -12.68 -2.37 -12.22
C SER A 283 -12.32 -2.56 -13.69
N THR A 284 -12.83 -3.62 -14.31
CA THR A 284 -12.73 -3.87 -15.76
C THR A 284 -13.64 -2.94 -16.57
N SER A 285 -14.70 -2.42 -15.95
CA SER A 285 -15.78 -1.67 -16.63
C SER A 285 -15.92 -0.22 -16.14
N GLY A 286 -15.21 0.16 -15.07
CA GLY A 286 -15.34 1.48 -14.45
C GLY A 286 -14.08 2.06 -13.80
N GLY A 287 -14.25 3.23 -13.20
CA GLY A 287 -13.24 3.89 -12.36
C GLY A 287 -13.29 3.42 -10.91
N GLN A 288 -12.49 4.05 -10.04
CA GLN A 288 -12.39 3.70 -8.62
C GLN A 288 -13.74 3.56 -7.91
N MET A 289 -14.70 4.46 -8.19
CA MET A 289 -16.02 4.41 -7.52
C MET A 289 -16.81 3.15 -7.85
N HIS A 290 -16.71 2.67 -9.09
CA HIS A 290 -17.35 1.41 -9.45
C HIS A 290 -16.63 0.23 -8.80
N ALA A 291 -15.29 0.26 -8.79
CA ALA A 291 -14.49 -0.77 -8.15
C ALA A 291 -14.70 -0.86 -6.62
N ILE A 292 -14.99 0.26 -5.96
CA ILE A 292 -15.37 0.27 -4.54
C ILE A 292 -16.77 -0.32 -4.33
N GLN A 293 -17.72 -0.05 -5.24
CA GLN A 293 -19.02 -0.71 -5.16
C GLN A 293 -18.91 -2.23 -5.34
N GLU A 294 -18.08 -2.70 -6.27
CA GLU A 294 -17.78 -4.14 -6.42
C GLU A 294 -17.22 -4.74 -5.12
N LEU A 295 -16.32 -4.02 -4.42
CA LEU A 295 -15.85 -4.44 -3.08
C LEU A 295 -16.98 -4.45 -2.05
N PHE A 296 -17.85 -3.43 -2.03
CA PHE A 296 -18.98 -3.38 -1.11
C PHE A 296 -19.93 -4.55 -1.30
N ASP A 297 -20.21 -4.95 -2.54
CA ASP A 297 -21.05 -6.10 -2.85
C ASP A 297 -20.35 -7.42 -2.48
N CYS A 298 -19.03 -7.48 -2.58
CA CYS A 298 -18.23 -8.65 -2.22
C CYS A 298 -18.18 -8.89 -0.70
N PHE A 299 -18.17 -7.84 0.12
CA PHE A 299 -18.04 -7.93 1.59
C PHE A 299 -19.32 -7.51 2.34
N SER A 300 -20.47 -7.49 1.66
CA SER A 300 -21.79 -7.23 2.27
C SER A 300 -22.34 -8.43 3.06
#